data_AF-A0A4S2S6D4-F1
#
_entry.id   AF-A0A4S2S6D4-F1
#
_cell.length_a   1.000
_cell.length_b   1.000
_cell.length_c   1.000
_cell.angle_alpha   90.00
_cell.angle_beta   90.00
_cell.angle_gamma   90.00
#
_symmetry.space_group_name_H-M   'P 1'
#
loop_
_entity.id
_entity.type
_entity.pdbx_description
1 polymer ?
#
loop_
_entity_poly.entity_id
_entity_poly.type
_entity_poly.pdbx_seq_one_letter_code
_entity_poly.pdbx_strand_id
1 'polypeptide(L)'
;MHVRPRLLIAPVVLAALSAVLTACTGHPDAPAAPTRSSDASPSGSASPTATVSASPAVSAQAATPASAPTSPEAPAKTPTAASAPAPATRLSLTAAAPGGGLSLVRGGPAQEFTVTVRNGNAQAYRHLLIAFQMEPLTGEPGDLPGPASPYVLERCDPATGAWRGVELRMATDAKPAHLFEGGSPLARDAVRTERYRLRATATGPSGSSPLMVYALDTDAAEGAPLDAGRPGYSSLPHTTRRIL
;
A
#
# COMPACT_ATOMS: atom_id res chain seq x y z
N MET A 1 -25.55 -14.69 56.36
CA MET A 1 -24.67 -15.60 55.61
C MET A 1 -25.53 -16.53 54.79
N HIS A 2 -25.58 -16.37 53.48
CA HIS A 2 -26.29 -17.26 52.56
C HIS A 2 -25.32 -17.67 51.45
N VAL A 3 -24.95 -18.95 51.47
CA VAL A 3 -24.06 -19.59 50.52
C VAL A 3 -24.88 -19.95 49.29
N ARG A 4 -24.56 -19.37 48.12
CA ARG A 4 -25.12 -19.82 46.84
C ARG A 4 -24.23 -20.90 46.23
N PRO A 5 -24.80 -22.01 45.72
CA PRO A 5 -24.02 -23.11 45.16
C PRO A 5 -23.48 -22.76 43.77
N ARG A 6 -22.20 -23.11 43.57
CA ARG A 6 -21.51 -23.11 42.26
C ARG A 6 -22.05 -24.25 41.40
N LEU A 7 -22.53 -23.94 40.20
CA LEU A 7 -22.79 -24.94 39.16
C LEU A 7 -21.55 -25.04 38.27
N LEU A 8 -20.84 -26.17 38.40
CA LEU A 8 -19.78 -26.62 37.51
C LEU A 8 -20.46 -27.25 36.28
N ILE A 9 -20.28 -26.68 35.10
CA ILE A 9 -20.66 -27.31 33.84
C ILE A 9 -19.38 -27.82 33.18
N ALA A 10 -19.29 -29.14 33.04
CA ALA A 10 -18.19 -29.87 32.43
C ALA A 10 -18.10 -29.63 30.91
N PRO A 11 -16.89 -29.68 30.31
CA PRO A 11 -16.72 -29.53 28.86
C PRO A 11 -17.02 -30.85 28.13
N VAL A 12 -17.86 -30.78 27.10
CA VAL A 12 -18.03 -31.85 26.11
C VAL A 12 -16.88 -31.75 25.10
N VAL A 13 -16.00 -32.74 25.14
CA VAL A 13 -14.97 -32.98 24.11
C VAL A 13 -15.64 -33.77 22.98
N LEU A 14 -15.77 -33.18 21.80
CA LEU A 14 -16.14 -33.90 20.59
C LEU A 14 -14.96 -33.87 19.61
N ALA A 15 -14.23 -34.99 19.58
CA ALA A 15 -13.24 -35.27 18.56
C ALA A 15 -13.97 -35.84 17.33
N ALA A 16 -13.92 -35.12 16.22
CA ALA A 16 -14.31 -35.64 14.91
C ALA A 16 -13.04 -35.89 14.09
N LEU A 17 -12.61 -37.15 14.04
CA LEU A 17 -11.66 -37.66 13.05
C LEU A 17 -12.39 -37.73 11.70
N SER A 18 -11.81 -37.17 10.65
CA SER A 18 -12.17 -37.48 9.27
C SER A 18 -10.90 -37.84 8.52
N ALA A 19 -10.63 -39.14 8.48
CA ALA A 19 -9.79 -39.74 7.46
C ALA A 19 -10.69 -40.07 6.25
N VAL A 20 -10.20 -39.85 5.02
CA VAL A 20 -10.46 -40.65 3.81
C VAL A 20 -9.92 -39.89 2.58
N LEU A 21 -8.84 -40.43 1.98
CA LEU A 21 -8.63 -40.73 0.55
C LEU A 21 -7.14 -40.73 0.18
N THR A 22 -6.52 -41.92 0.28
CA THR A 22 -5.32 -42.25 -0.49
C THR A 22 -5.79 -42.89 -1.79
N ALA A 23 -5.83 -42.12 -2.86
CA ALA A 23 -6.03 -42.63 -4.22
C ALA A 23 -4.68 -42.96 -4.86
N CYS A 24 -4.67 -44.10 -5.54
CA CYS A 24 -3.52 -44.78 -6.11
C CYS A 24 -2.78 -43.94 -7.17
N THR A 25 -1.47 -44.13 -7.18
CA THR A 25 -0.48 -43.62 -8.13
C THR A 25 -0.89 -43.83 -9.58
N GLY A 26 -1.20 -42.73 -10.27
CA GLY A 26 -1.22 -42.63 -11.73
C GLY A 26 0.03 -41.91 -12.21
N HIS A 27 0.87 -42.63 -12.93
CA HIS A 27 2.03 -42.14 -13.68
C HIS A 27 1.58 -41.26 -14.86
N PRO A 28 2.19 -40.10 -15.10
CA PRO A 28 2.20 -39.51 -16.43
C PRO A 28 3.61 -39.32 -16.97
N ASP A 29 3.74 -39.80 -18.21
CA ASP A 29 4.67 -39.47 -19.27
C ASP A 29 5.42 -38.14 -19.15
N ALA A 30 6.71 -38.19 -19.52
CA ALA A 30 7.45 -37.04 -19.97
C ALA A 30 6.93 -36.58 -21.34
N PRO A 31 7.02 -35.27 -21.64
CA PRO A 31 7.87 -34.94 -22.77
C PRO A 31 8.79 -33.73 -22.52
N ALA A 32 9.91 -33.77 -23.23
CA ALA A 32 10.98 -32.79 -23.23
C ALA A 32 10.65 -31.52 -24.03
N ALA A 33 11.20 -30.41 -23.53
CA ALA A 33 11.63 -29.17 -24.17
C ALA A 33 10.63 -28.30 -24.97
N PRO A 34 10.48 -27.01 -24.60
CA PRO A 34 10.10 -25.98 -25.55
C PRO A 34 11.33 -25.37 -26.24
N THR A 35 11.26 -25.36 -27.56
CA THR A 35 12.15 -24.71 -28.53
C THR A 35 12.23 -23.19 -28.29
N ARG A 36 13.44 -22.63 -28.33
CA ARG A 36 13.68 -21.17 -28.34
C ARG A 36 13.09 -20.55 -29.61
N SER A 37 12.13 -19.65 -29.47
CA SER A 37 11.81 -18.67 -30.51
C SER A 37 12.91 -17.62 -30.54
N SER A 38 13.56 -17.46 -31.70
CA SER A 38 14.49 -16.37 -31.93
C SER A 38 13.71 -15.12 -32.33
N ASP A 39 13.96 -14.07 -31.57
CA ASP A 39 13.50 -12.70 -31.73
C ASP A 39 14.07 -12.10 -33.03
N ALA A 40 13.22 -11.42 -33.80
CA ALA A 40 13.63 -10.63 -34.96
C ALA A 40 12.97 -9.25 -34.84
N SER A 41 13.70 -8.31 -34.24
CA SER A 41 13.43 -6.88 -34.26
C SER A 41 14.11 -6.23 -35.46
N PRO A 42 13.43 -5.34 -36.20
CA PRO A 42 14.11 -4.25 -36.89
C PRO A 42 13.91 -2.93 -36.11
N SER A 43 14.98 -2.47 -35.49
CA SER A 43 15.15 -1.08 -35.05
C SER A 43 15.33 -0.17 -36.28
N GLY A 44 14.51 0.86 -36.37
CA GLY A 44 14.67 1.93 -37.35
C GLY A 44 14.22 3.26 -36.76
N SER A 45 15.16 4.06 -36.26
CA SER A 45 14.96 5.51 -36.20
C SER A 45 16.30 6.22 -36.22
N ALA A 46 16.53 6.89 -37.35
CA ALA A 46 17.71 7.69 -37.62
C ALA A 46 17.58 9.07 -36.94
N SER A 47 18.65 9.49 -36.29
CA SER A 47 18.89 10.91 -35.96
C SER A 47 19.32 11.67 -37.21
N PRO A 48 19.09 12.99 -37.24
CA PRO A 48 20.21 13.85 -37.64
C PRO A 48 20.46 15.04 -36.69
N THR A 49 21.75 15.35 -36.58
CA THR A 49 22.39 16.38 -35.77
C THR A 49 22.73 17.61 -36.63
N ALA A 50 22.44 18.79 -36.08
CA ALA A 50 23.11 20.11 -36.14
C ALA A 50 23.51 20.81 -37.47
N THR A 51 23.32 22.14 -37.54
CA THR A 51 24.38 23.19 -37.41
C THR A 51 24.04 24.51 -38.17
N VAL A 52 23.90 25.61 -37.39
CA VAL A 52 24.44 27.02 -37.48
C VAL A 52 24.54 27.81 -38.82
N SER A 53 24.40 29.16 -38.66
CA SER A 53 24.88 30.33 -39.47
C SER A 53 23.96 30.86 -40.57
N ALA A 54 23.85 32.16 -40.89
CA ALA A 54 24.33 33.45 -40.36
C ALA A 54 23.49 34.58 -41.01
N SER A 55 23.60 35.81 -40.49
CA SER A 55 22.96 37.07 -40.97
C SER A 55 23.69 37.67 -42.20
N PRO A 56 23.08 38.64 -42.93
CA PRO A 56 23.60 40.01 -42.85
C PRO A 56 22.57 41.19 -42.92
N ALA A 57 23.08 42.38 -42.62
CA ALA A 57 22.50 43.75 -42.51
C ALA A 57 22.13 44.41 -43.89
N VAL A 58 21.60 45.65 -44.08
CA VAL A 58 21.82 47.04 -43.57
C VAL A 58 20.62 47.93 -44.07
N SER A 59 20.10 48.97 -43.40
CA SER A 59 20.38 50.41 -43.65
C SER A 59 19.44 51.41 -42.91
N ALA A 60 20.00 52.58 -42.59
CA ALA A 60 19.52 53.75 -41.81
C ALA A 60 18.45 54.63 -42.54
N GLN A 61 17.79 55.68 -42.00
CA GLN A 61 18.30 56.87 -41.28
C GLN A 61 17.16 57.87 -40.82
N ALA A 62 17.38 58.56 -39.68
CA ALA A 62 16.91 59.89 -39.16
C ALA A 62 15.38 60.23 -39.03
N ALA A 63 14.87 61.05 -38.10
CA ALA A 63 15.41 62.13 -37.25
C ALA A 63 14.59 62.34 -35.94
N THR A 64 15.21 62.98 -34.94
CA THR A 64 14.66 63.51 -33.65
C THR A 64 14.05 64.93 -33.83
N PRO A 65 13.23 65.53 -32.90
CA PRO A 65 13.52 65.61 -31.45
C PRO A 65 12.35 65.70 -30.42
N ALA A 66 12.78 65.58 -29.15
CA ALA A 66 12.30 66.23 -27.91
C ALA A 66 11.00 65.77 -27.23
N SER A 67 11.15 65.02 -26.11
CA SER A 67 11.04 65.56 -24.74
C SER A 67 11.20 64.41 -23.71
N ALA A 68 12.06 64.59 -22.71
CA ALA A 68 12.17 63.72 -21.52
C ALA A 68 11.05 64.09 -20.50
N PRO A 69 10.88 63.42 -19.33
CA PRO A 69 11.55 62.22 -18.78
C PRO A 69 10.56 61.17 -18.20
N THR A 70 10.89 59.87 -18.17
CA THR A 70 10.44 58.99 -17.07
C THR A 70 11.15 57.63 -17.08
N SER A 71 11.43 57.15 -15.87
CA SER A 71 12.06 55.87 -15.51
C SER A 71 11.33 54.66 -16.13
N PRO A 72 12.03 53.56 -16.51
CA PRO A 72 11.35 52.37 -17.03
C PRO A 72 10.56 51.65 -15.93
N GLU A 73 9.25 51.64 -16.07
CA GLU A 73 8.35 50.76 -15.33
C GLU A 73 8.62 49.31 -15.73
N ALA A 74 8.89 48.45 -14.75
CA ALA A 74 9.08 47.02 -14.96
C ALA A 74 7.76 46.42 -15.51
N PRO A 75 7.82 45.49 -16.48
CA PRO A 75 6.60 44.90 -17.05
C PRO A 75 5.77 44.22 -15.95
N ALA A 76 4.52 44.67 -15.85
CA ALA A 76 3.53 44.15 -14.91
C ALA A 76 3.40 42.62 -15.08
N LYS A 77 3.75 41.89 -14.02
CA LYS A 77 3.49 40.45 -13.93
C LYS A 77 1.98 40.23 -13.92
N THR A 78 1.47 39.68 -15.00
CA THR A 78 0.13 39.08 -15.05
C THR A 78 -0.03 38.14 -13.84
N PRO A 79 -1.08 38.27 -13.02
CA PRO A 79 -1.26 37.35 -11.91
C PRO A 79 -1.47 35.95 -12.50
N THR A 80 -0.49 35.06 -12.28
CA THR A 80 -0.70 33.63 -12.43
C THR A 80 -1.91 33.27 -11.59
N ALA A 81 -3.00 32.86 -12.24
CA ALA A 81 -4.16 32.31 -11.56
C ALA A 81 -3.65 31.21 -10.63
N ALA A 82 -3.81 31.43 -9.31
CA ALA A 82 -3.52 30.40 -8.33
C ALA A 82 -4.34 29.18 -8.73
N SER A 83 -3.69 28.08 -9.10
CA SER A 83 -4.37 26.82 -9.35
C SER A 83 -5.28 26.56 -8.17
N ALA A 84 -6.57 26.37 -8.45
CA ALA A 84 -7.56 26.05 -7.44
C ALA A 84 -7.02 24.90 -6.56
N PRO A 85 -7.14 24.99 -5.23
CA PRO A 85 -6.70 23.90 -4.36
C PRO A 85 -7.38 22.61 -4.81
N ALA A 86 -6.58 21.55 -4.97
CA ALA A 86 -7.09 20.24 -5.32
C ALA A 86 -8.23 19.87 -4.33
N PRO A 87 -9.37 19.35 -4.81
CA PRO A 87 -10.48 19.02 -3.93
C PRO A 87 -9.99 18.07 -2.83
N ALA A 88 -10.25 18.42 -1.58
CA ALA A 88 -9.84 17.61 -0.43
C ALA A 88 -10.38 16.18 -0.59
N THR A 89 -9.46 15.22 -0.73
CA THR A 89 -9.76 13.79 -0.83
C THR A 89 -10.51 13.35 0.43
N ARG A 90 -11.75 12.91 0.27
CA ARG A 90 -12.67 12.53 1.36
C ARG A 90 -12.71 11.02 1.58
N LEU A 91 -11.64 10.32 1.20
CA LEU A 91 -11.51 8.90 1.52
C LEU A 91 -11.04 8.79 2.97
N SER A 92 -11.87 8.20 3.83
CA SER A 92 -11.51 7.96 5.23
C SER A 92 -11.13 6.51 5.42
N LEU A 93 -10.01 6.27 6.09
CA LEU A 93 -9.51 4.95 6.42
C LEU A 93 -9.35 4.82 7.93
N THR A 94 -9.93 3.77 8.50
CA THR A 94 -9.83 3.47 9.93
C THR A 94 -9.39 2.03 10.12
N ALA A 95 -8.32 1.82 10.89
CA ALA A 95 -7.95 0.51 11.40
C ALA A 95 -8.31 0.41 12.90
N ALA A 96 -8.94 -0.67 13.31
CA ALA A 96 -9.39 -0.86 14.69
C ALA A 96 -9.16 -2.29 15.17
N ALA A 97 -8.53 -2.42 16.34
CA ALA A 97 -8.37 -3.69 17.06
C ALA A 97 -9.18 -3.67 18.36
N PRO A 98 -9.64 -4.82 18.87
CA PRO A 98 -10.16 -4.93 20.22
C PRO A 98 -9.13 -4.41 21.24
N GLY A 99 -9.49 -3.39 22.03
CA GLY A 99 -8.57 -2.75 22.98
C GLY A 99 -7.72 -1.60 22.42
N GLY A 100 -7.98 -1.16 21.18
CA GLY A 100 -7.36 0.04 20.59
C GLY A 100 -5.97 -0.18 19.97
N GLY A 101 -5.43 -1.40 20.03
CA GLY A 101 -4.15 -1.76 19.43
C GLY A 101 -3.92 -3.27 19.45
N LEU A 102 -2.86 -3.72 18.78
CA LEU A 102 -2.43 -5.11 18.74
C LEU A 102 -1.37 -5.38 19.82
N SER A 103 -1.59 -6.38 20.65
CA SER A 103 -0.66 -6.82 21.70
C SER A 103 -0.25 -8.26 21.48
N LEU A 104 0.70 -8.48 20.56
CA LEU A 104 1.14 -9.81 20.15
C LEU A 104 2.12 -10.42 21.16
N VAL A 105 2.19 -11.75 21.14
CA VAL A 105 3.23 -12.54 21.82
C VAL A 105 4.00 -13.30 20.75
N ARG A 106 5.33 -13.35 20.84
CA ARG A 106 6.17 -14.14 19.92
C ARG A 106 5.68 -15.58 19.84
N GLY A 107 5.44 -16.07 18.63
CA GLY A 107 4.91 -17.42 18.41
C GLY A 107 3.50 -17.67 18.96
N GLY A 108 2.84 -16.63 19.50
CA GLY A 108 1.51 -16.70 20.05
C GLY A 108 0.41 -16.66 18.99
N PRO A 109 -0.86 -16.65 19.42
CA PRO A 109 -1.99 -16.58 18.50
C PRO A 109 -2.02 -15.26 17.74
N ALA A 110 -2.63 -15.29 16.55
CA ALA A 110 -2.92 -14.08 15.81
C ALA A 110 -3.99 -13.24 16.52
N GLN A 111 -3.87 -11.91 16.43
CA GLN A 111 -4.91 -10.99 16.87
C GLN A 111 -5.60 -10.36 15.68
N GLU A 112 -6.93 -10.30 15.76
CA GLU A 112 -7.77 -9.74 14.72
C GLU A 112 -7.91 -8.22 14.83
N PHE A 113 -8.05 -7.57 13.69
CA PHE A 113 -8.42 -6.17 13.57
C PHE A 113 -9.24 -5.96 12.30
N THR A 114 -9.95 -4.84 12.22
CA THR A 114 -10.72 -4.45 11.04
C THR A 114 -10.10 -3.24 10.39
N VAL A 115 -10.23 -3.15 9.07
CA VAL A 115 -9.99 -1.93 8.32
C VAL A 115 -11.26 -1.54 7.62
N THR A 116 -11.74 -0.33 7.87
CA THR A 116 -12.90 0.24 7.19
C THR A 116 -12.45 1.40 6.34
N VAL A 117 -12.80 1.34 5.06
CA VAL A 117 -12.61 2.42 4.09
C VAL A 117 -13.96 2.95 3.65
N ARG A 118 -14.10 4.27 3.64
CA ARG A 118 -15.29 4.95 3.11
C ARG A 118 -14.86 5.91 2.01
N ASN A 119 -15.47 5.78 0.85
CA ASN A 119 -15.26 6.69 -0.26
C ASN A 119 -16.26 7.85 -0.19
N GLY A 120 -15.88 8.98 0.39
CA GLY A 120 -16.70 10.19 0.36
C GLY A 120 -16.53 11.06 -0.89
N ASN A 121 -15.79 10.60 -1.90
CA ASN A 121 -15.53 11.35 -3.12
C ASN A 121 -16.69 11.21 -4.12
N ALA A 122 -16.79 12.17 -5.04
CA ALA A 122 -17.73 12.09 -6.16
C ALA A 122 -17.38 10.99 -7.18
N GLN A 123 -16.13 10.54 -7.19
CA GLN A 123 -15.63 9.52 -8.11
C GLN A 123 -15.53 8.15 -7.42
N ALA A 124 -15.74 7.09 -8.20
CA ALA A 124 -15.49 5.72 -7.76
C ALA A 124 -14.04 5.31 -7.99
N TYR A 125 -13.52 4.41 -7.17
CA TYR A 125 -12.25 3.73 -7.41
C TYR A 125 -12.51 2.40 -8.10
N ARG A 126 -11.76 2.10 -9.18
CA ARG A 126 -11.84 0.80 -9.86
C ARG A 126 -10.92 -0.21 -9.16
N HIS A 127 -9.72 0.22 -8.79
CA HIS A 127 -8.75 -0.63 -8.10
C HIS A 127 -8.21 0.04 -6.83
N LEU A 128 -8.99 -0.07 -5.75
CA LEU A 128 -8.55 0.37 -4.42
C LEU A 128 -7.98 -0.79 -3.62
N LEU A 129 -6.68 -0.74 -3.34
CA LEU A 129 -5.95 -1.72 -2.54
C LEU A 129 -5.75 -1.23 -1.09
N ILE A 130 -5.88 -2.14 -0.12
CA ILE A 130 -5.45 -1.89 1.26
C ILE A 130 -4.07 -2.55 1.42
N ALA A 131 -3.05 -1.73 1.66
CA ALA A 131 -1.67 -2.16 1.81
C ALA A 131 -1.14 -1.88 3.22
N PHE A 132 -0.17 -2.70 3.64
CA PHE A 132 0.36 -2.68 5.00
C PHE A 132 1.87 -2.51 5.01
N GLN A 133 2.35 -1.70 5.94
CA GLN A 133 3.78 -1.50 6.17
C GLN A 133 4.06 -1.48 7.67
N MET A 134 5.20 -2.04 8.04
CA MET A 134 5.75 -1.96 9.39
C MET A 134 7.26 -1.73 9.32
N GLU A 135 7.76 -0.98 10.29
CA GLU A 135 9.19 -0.87 10.54
C GLU A 135 9.52 -1.69 11.80
N PRO A 136 10.15 -2.85 11.67
CA PRO A 136 10.58 -3.60 12.84
C PRO A 136 11.75 -2.87 13.51
N LEU A 137 11.59 -2.54 14.78
CA LEU A 137 12.72 -2.20 15.64
C LEU A 137 13.51 -3.49 15.85
N THR A 138 14.70 -3.58 15.26
CA THR A 138 15.59 -4.74 15.36
C THR A 138 16.80 -4.40 16.22
N GLY A 139 17.35 -5.40 16.91
CA GLY A 139 18.58 -5.25 17.68
C GLY A 139 18.39 -5.12 19.19
N GLU A 140 17.18 -5.38 19.70
CA GLU A 140 16.95 -5.43 21.13
C GLU A 140 17.57 -6.70 21.74
N PRO A 141 18.16 -6.64 22.95
CA PRO A 141 18.82 -7.79 23.57
C PRO A 141 17.88 -8.99 23.69
N GLY A 142 18.12 -10.08 22.96
CA GLY A 142 17.23 -11.26 22.90
C GLY A 142 16.36 -11.36 21.63
N ASP A 143 16.59 -10.50 20.65
CA ASP A 143 16.20 -10.77 19.26
C ASP A 143 16.99 -11.98 18.73
N LEU A 144 16.28 -12.91 18.11
CA LEU A 144 16.85 -14.11 17.52
C LEU A 144 17.08 -13.86 16.04
N PRO A 145 18.09 -14.50 15.40
CA PRO A 145 18.15 -14.55 13.95
C PRO A 145 16.83 -15.10 13.43
N GLY A 146 16.11 -14.27 12.69
CA GLY A 146 14.72 -14.52 12.29
C GLY A 146 14.58 -14.77 10.79
N PRO A 147 13.43 -15.33 10.35
CA PRO A 147 13.10 -15.41 8.94
C PRO A 147 12.99 -14.01 8.35
N ALA A 148 13.07 -13.92 7.02
CA ALA A 148 12.92 -12.66 6.29
C ALA A 148 11.60 -11.91 6.62
N SER A 149 10.54 -12.64 7.02
CA SER A 149 9.28 -12.05 7.48
C SER A 149 9.03 -12.33 8.97
N PRO A 150 9.24 -11.36 9.87
CA PRO A 150 9.05 -11.53 11.31
C PRO A 150 7.57 -11.58 11.74
N TYR A 151 6.65 -11.26 10.83
CA TYR A 151 5.22 -11.24 11.07
C TYR A 151 4.48 -11.98 9.96
N VAL A 152 3.27 -12.45 10.28
CA VAL A 152 2.34 -13.00 9.29
C VAL A 152 1.04 -12.24 9.38
N LEU A 153 0.68 -11.58 8.26
CA LEU A 153 -0.57 -10.87 8.07
C LEU A 153 -1.49 -11.69 7.18
N GLU A 154 -2.74 -11.81 7.59
CA GLU A 154 -3.77 -12.50 6.83
C GLU A 154 -5.06 -11.68 6.77
N ARG A 155 -5.80 -11.83 5.68
CA ARG A 155 -7.14 -11.28 5.48
C ARG A 155 -8.16 -12.40 5.47
N CYS A 156 -9.31 -12.17 6.10
CA CYS A 156 -10.44 -13.08 6.04
C CYS A 156 -11.19 -12.88 4.71
N ASP A 157 -11.31 -13.95 3.94
CA ASP A 157 -12.19 -13.99 2.77
C ASP A 157 -13.65 -13.93 3.24
N PRO A 158 -14.42 -12.91 2.88
CA PRO A 158 -15.80 -12.75 3.36
C PRO A 158 -16.75 -13.83 2.84
N ALA A 159 -16.45 -14.47 1.70
CA ALA A 159 -17.30 -15.50 1.12
C ALA A 159 -17.09 -16.87 1.80
N THR A 160 -15.84 -17.21 2.14
CA THR A 160 -15.49 -18.53 2.67
C THR A 160 -15.16 -18.54 4.16
N GLY A 161 -14.90 -17.38 4.76
CA GLY A 161 -14.35 -17.25 6.12
C GLY A 161 -12.90 -17.71 6.26
N ALA A 162 -12.25 -18.10 5.15
CA ALA A 162 -10.87 -18.58 5.17
C ALA A 162 -9.88 -17.41 5.30
N TRP A 163 -8.80 -17.64 6.04
CA TRP A 163 -7.70 -16.68 6.15
C TRP A 163 -6.71 -16.87 5.01
N ARG A 164 -6.35 -15.78 4.34
CA ARG A 164 -5.40 -15.74 3.22
C ARG A 164 -4.25 -14.81 3.55
N GLY A 165 -3.02 -15.23 3.24
CA GLY A 165 -1.83 -14.39 3.42
C GLY A 165 -1.94 -13.10 2.61
N VAL A 166 -1.51 -12.00 3.21
CA VAL A 166 -1.40 -10.69 2.56
C VAL A 166 0.01 -10.17 2.75
N GLU A 167 0.53 -9.46 1.75
CA GLU A 167 1.83 -8.82 1.83
C GLU A 167 1.86 -7.80 2.98
N LEU A 168 2.87 -7.93 3.85
CA LEU A 168 3.21 -6.95 4.85
C LEU A 168 4.63 -6.49 4.58
N ARG A 169 4.77 -5.23 4.17
CA ARG A 169 6.07 -4.68 3.78
C ARG A 169 6.88 -4.29 5.01
N MET A 170 8.09 -4.83 5.11
CA MET A 170 9.09 -4.44 6.12
C MET A 170 10.07 -3.46 5.50
N ALA A 171 9.77 -2.16 5.60
CA ALA A 171 10.58 -1.14 4.93
C ALA A 171 10.40 0.24 5.59
N THR A 172 11.45 1.06 5.49
CA THR A 172 11.45 2.46 5.90
C THR A 172 11.09 3.40 4.76
N ASP A 173 11.40 3.02 3.52
CA ASP A 173 11.08 3.79 2.32
C ASP A 173 9.62 3.59 1.90
N ALA A 174 9.07 4.52 1.13
CA ALA A 174 7.71 4.43 0.61
C ALA A 174 7.70 3.85 -0.82
N LYS A 175 7.11 2.67 -1.03
CA LYS A 175 6.87 2.13 -2.37
C LYS A 175 5.81 2.98 -3.10
N PRO A 176 6.09 3.54 -4.30
CA PRO A 176 5.09 4.30 -5.06
C PRO A 176 3.81 3.49 -5.34
N ALA A 177 2.65 4.15 -5.36
CA ALA A 177 1.33 3.50 -5.50
C ALA A 177 1.19 2.70 -6.81
N HIS A 178 1.69 3.22 -7.92
CA HIS A 178 1.66 2.57 -9.24
C HIS A 178 2.49 1.28 -9.34
N LEU A 179 3.32 0.96 -8.34
CA LEU A 179 4.06 -0.31 -8.28
C LEU A 179 3.30 -1.39 -7.48
N PHE A 180 2.15 -1.05 -6.89
CA PHE A 180 1.26 -2.04 -6.31
C PHE A 180 0.28 -2.53 -7.36
N GLU A 181 -0.06 -3.81 -7.28
CA GLU A 181 -1.00 -4.46 -8.19
C GLU A 181 -2.26 -4.90 -7.43
N GLY A 182 -3.34 -5.13 -8.19
CA GLY A 182 -4.60 -5.61 -7.65
C GLY A 182 -5.46 -4.50 -7.06
N GLY A 183 -6.25 -4.83 -6.05
CA GLY A 183 -7.27 -3.94 -5.50
C GLY A 183 -8.68 -4.38 -5.88
N SER A 184 -9.67 -3.66 -5.34
CA SER A 184 -11.08 -3.97 -5.59
C SER A 184 -11.87 -2.68 -5.75
N PRO A 185 -12.96 -2.71 -6.52
CA PRO A 185 -13.76 -1.52 -6.75
C PRO A 185 -14.36 -1.00 -5.45
N LEU A 186 -14.47 0.33 -5.36
CA LEU A 186 -15.18 1.02 -4.30
C LEU A 186 -15.99 2.16 -4.92
N ALA A 187 -17.31 1.97 -4.98
CA ALA A 187 -18.21 2.95 -5.56
C ALA A 187 -18.20 4.27 -4.77
N ARG A 188 -18.71 5.32 -5.38
CA ARG A 188 -18.99 6.59 -4.70
C ARG A 188 -19.87 6.34 -3.48
N ASP A 189 -19.58 7.05 -2.39
CA ASP A 189 -20.30 7.01 -1.11
C ASP A 189 -20.34 5.61 -0.44
N ALA A 190 -19.64 4.62 -1.00
CA ALA A 190 -19.60 3.26 -0.49
C ALA A 190 -18.65 3.12 0.71
N VAL A 191 -18.93 2.09 1.52
CA VAL A 191 -18.11 1.66 2.65
C VAL A 191 -17.72 0.21 2.43
N ARG A 192 -16.44 -0.11 2.66
CA ARG A 192 -15.91 -1.47 2.63
C ARG A 192 -15.18 -1.73 3.94
N THR A 193 -15.53 -2.83 4.60
CA THR A 193 -14.87 -3.29 5.82
C THR A 193 -14.25 -4.65 5.58
N GLU A 194 -12.98 -4.77 5.93
CA GLU A 194 -12.18 -5.98 5.76
C GLU A 194 -11.65 -6.43 7.13
N ARG A 195 -11.62 -7.75 7.36
CA ARG A 195 -11.08 -8.36 8.58
C ARG A 195 -9.69 -8.89 8.31
N TYR A 196 -8.77 -8.57 9.22
CA TYR A 196 -7.38 -9.00 9.18
C TYR A 196 -7.00 -9.66 10.50
N ARG A 197 -5.90 -10.42 10.47
CA ARG A 197 -5.23 -10.86 11.68
C ARG A 197 -3.72 -10.81 11.49
N LEU A 198 -3.02 -10.46 12.56
CA LEU A 198 -1.56 -10.37 12.59
C LEU A 198 -1.03 -11.28 13.69
N ARG A 199 0.04 -12.03 13.40
CA ARG A 199 0.84 -12.74 14.42
C ARG A 199 2.32 -12.44 14.28
N ALA A 200 3.01 -12.43 15.41
CA ALA A 200 4.47 -12.45 15.46
C ALA A 200 4.96 -13.89 15.31
N THR A 201 6.00 -14.12 14.52
CA THR A 201 6.65 -15.43 14.48
C THR A 201 7.39 -15.71 15.79
N ALA A 202 7.84 -16.95 16.01
CA ALA A 202 8.57 -17.32 17.22
C ALA A 202 9.89 -16.54 17.39
N THR A 203 10.47 -16.07 16.29
CA THR A 203 11.75 -15.35 16.23
C THR A 203 11.60 -13.89 15.80
N GLY A 204 10.37 -13.37 15.69
CA GLY A 204 10.12 -11.96 15.36
C GLY A 204 10.62 -10.99 16.45
N PRO A 205 10.82 -9.70 16.13
CA PRO A 205 11.31 -8.72 17.07
C PRO A 205 10.31 -8.47 18.19
N SER A 206 10.79 -7.92 19.31
CA SER A 206 9.94 -7.44 20.40
C SER A 206 9.96 -5.93 20.45
N GLY A 207 8.95 -5.33 21.08
CA GLY A 207 8.82 -3.89 21.20
C GLY A 207 7.58 -3.34 20.51
N SER A 208 7.51 -2.03 20.43
CA SER A 208 6.35 -1.31 19.92
C SER A 208 6.69 -0.62 18.61
N SER A 209 5.92 -0.93 17.57
CA SER A 209 6.01 -0.27 16.26
C SER A 209 4.62 -0.30 15.62
N PRO A 210 4.12 0.84 15.09
CA PRO A 210 2.79 0.90 14.53
C PRO A 210 2.68 0.05 13.25
N LEU A 211 1.50 -0.55 13.07
CA LEU A 211 1.10 -1.08 11.77
C LEU A 211 0.53 0.07 10.94
N MET A 212 1.21 0.43 9.87
CA MET A 212 0.76 1.45 8.92
C MET A 212 -0.18 0.80 7.90
N VAL A 213 -1.34 1.41 7.69
CA VAL A 213 -2.37 0.96 6.76
C VAL A 213 -2.61 2.06 5.74
N TYR A 214 -2.50 1.72 4.46
CA TYR A 214 -2.73 2.64 3.35
C TYR A 214 -3.90 2.16 2.49
N ALA A 215 -4.71 3.10 2.03
CA ALA A 215 -5.57 2.90 0.88
C ALA A 215 -4.82 3.44 -0.34
N LEU A 216 -4.62 2.59 -1.33
CA LEU A 216 -3.88 2.88 -2.55
C LEU A 216 -4.82 2.84 -3.75
N ASP A 217 -4.79 3.88 -4.57
CA ASP A 217 -5.36 3.82 -5.91
C ASP A 217 -4.28 3.28 -6.85
N THR A 218 -4.40 2.02 -7.25
CA THR A 218 -3.39 1.37 -8.11
C THR A 218 -3.53 1.79 -9.56
N ASP A 219 -4.60 2.49 -9.93
CA ASP A 219 -4.76 3.10 -11.26
C ASP A 219 -4.08 4.48 -11.36
N ALA A 220 -3.58 5.02 -10.25
CA ALA A 220 -2.92 6.32 -10.24
C ALA A 220 -1.66 6.29 -11.12
N ALA A 221 -1.54 7.28 -12.01
CA ALA A 221 -0.42 7.38 -12.92
C ALA A 221 0.92 7.53 -12.18
N GLU A 222 2.00 7.08 -12.82
CA GLU A 222 3.35 7.40 -12.37
C GLU A 222 3.53 8.92 -12.27
N GLY A 223 4.17 9.39 -11.19
CA GLY A 223 4.36 10.82 -10.93
C GLY A 223 3.10 11.56 -10.47
N ALA A 224 1.96 10.89 -10.29
CA ALA A 224 0.79 11.50 -9.65
C ALA A 224 1.13 12.00 -8.24
N PRO A 225 0.47 13.07 -7.76
CA PRO A 225 0.64 13.54 -6.39
C PRO A 225 0.44 12.39 -5.39
N LEU A 226 1.22 12.40 -4.29
CA LEU A 226 1.19 11.33 -3.28
C LEU A 226 -0.23 11.03 -2.79
N ASP A 227 -1.04 12.07 -2.57
CA ASP A 227 -2.42 11.94 -2.08
C ASP A 227 -3.38 11.34 -3.10
N ALA A 228 -3.04 11.39 -4.40
CA ALA A 228 -3.83 10.74 -5.45
C ALA A 228 -3.55 9.23 -5.48
N GLY A 229 -2.29 8.82 -5.37
CA GLY A 229 -1.92 7.40 -5.30
C GLY A 229 -2.17 6.76 -3.93
N ARG A 230 -2.17 7.57 -2.86
CA ARG A 230 -2.41 7.14 -1.47
C ARG A 230 -3.54 7.95 -0.84
N PRO A 231 -4.79 7.81 -1.32
CA PRO A 231 -5.91 8.64 -0.89
C PRO A 231 -6.31 8.47 0.58
N GLY A 232 -5.78 7.48 1.31
CA GLY A 232 -6.07 7.28 2.72
C GLY A 232 -4.94 6.61 3.49
N TYR A 233 -4.86 6.94 4.78
CA TYR A 233 -3.86 6.42 5.69
C TYR A 233 -4.46 6.24 7.10
N SER A 234 -3.99 5.21 7.81
CA SER A 234 -4.28 4.96 9.22
C SER A 234 -3.09 4.29 9.90
N SER A 235 -2.98 4.48 11.22
CA SER A 235 -1.97 3.84 12.06
C SER A 235 -2.67 3.04 13.14
N LEU A 236 -2.30 1.77 13.29
CA LEU A 236 -2.78 0.93 14.38
C LEU A 236 -1.62 0.68 15.37
N PRO A 237 -1.76 1.09 16.65
CA PRO A 237 -0.76 0.79 17.66
C PRO A 237 -0.51 -0.71 17.75
N HIS A 238 0.75 -1.10 17.80
CA HIS A 238 1.13 -2.51 17.88
C HIS A 238 2.35 -2.70 18.78
N THR A 239 2.30 -3.73 19.62
CA THR A 239 3.39 -4.15 20.51
C THR A 239 3.53 -5.67 20.46
N THR A 240 4.76 -6.16 20.33
CA THR A 240 5.10 -7.58 20.45
C THR A 240 5.88 -7.85 21.74
N ARG A 241 5.40 -8.79 22.55
CA ARG A 241 6.03 -9.24 23.80
C ARG A 241 6.69 -10.61 23.63
N ARG A 242 7.66 -10.89 24.50
CA ARG A 242 8.29 -12.21 24.60
C ARG A 242 7.42 -13.15 25.44
N ILE A 243 7.57 -14.45 25.19
CA ILE A 243 7.18 -15.47 26.17
C ILE A 243 8.27 -15.43 27.23
N LEU A 244 7.88 -15.16 28.48
CA LEU A 244 8.77 -15.24 29.65
C LEU A 244 8.92 -16.70 30.08
#